data_AF-A0A1V5KL24-F1
#
_entry.id   AF-A0A1V5KL24-F1
#
_cell.length_a   1.000
_cell.length_b   1.000
_cell.length_c   1.000
_cell.angle_alpha   90.00
_cell.angle_beta   90.00
_cell.angle_gamma   90.00
#
_symmetry.space_group_name_H-M   'P 1'
#
loop_
_entity.id
_entity.type
_entity.pdbx_description
1 polymer ?
#
loop_
_entity_poly.entity_id
_entity_poly.type
_entity_poly.pdbx_seq_one_letter_code
_entity_poly.pdbx_strand_id
1 'polypeptide(L)'
;MPAGNYAADELAAHTIPLYQFLFHECLILHGMMSRGPEPYHVTIANALNGVLGEIPGGVLTGDGTLLDKDTWNWGEWTPRTGDADHGLEMIRTVTALRRGAGKEYLVYGRMMRPARVEQIGVMEWENKGRRQAVPAVFHSAWHTPQGRFALTLANWTEDHQTARIHDQRLTKRVREITSGREMTENLRELVGGELTVDLPPLSIALIENTGNPEER
;
A
#
# COMPACT_ATOMS: atom_id res chain seq x y z
N MET A 1 -10.62 -8.07 24.70
CA MET A 1 -9.64 -7.69 23.66
C MET A 1 -9.20 -6.27 23.96
N PRO A 2 -7.90 -5.98 24.17
CA PRO A 2 -7.48 -4.59 24.31
C PRO A 2 -7.82 -3.91 22.99
N ALA A 3 -8.65 -2.89 23.10
CA ALA A 3 -9.24 -2.25 21.97
C ALA A 3 -8.15 -1.32 21.38
N GLY A 4 -7.66 -1.65 20.18
CA GLY A 4 -6.45 -1.05 19.62
C GLY A 4 -6.57 0.47 19.48
N ASN A 5 -5.52 1.17 19.87
CA ASN A 5 -5.25 2.55 19.46
C ASN A 5 -4.43 2.47 18.18
N TYR A 6 -4.98 2.91 17.04
CA TYR A 6 -4.15 3.16 15.86
C TYR A 6 -3.57 4.56 16.02
N ALA A 7 -2.35 4.65 16.53
CA ALA A 7 -1.60 5.90 16.61
C ALA A 7 -0.36 5.73 15.75
N ALA A 8 -0.42 6.20 14.50
CA ALA A 8 0.77 6.33 13.68
C ALA A 8 1.73 7.33 14.32
N ASP A 9 2.93 6.87 14.64
CA ASP A 9 4.10 7.69 14.85
C ASP A 9 5.02 7.57 13.62
N GLU A 10 6.14 8.30 13.62
CA GLU A 10 7.12 8.23 12.52
C GLU A 10 7.63 6.79 12.30
N LEU A 11 7.72 5.97 13.34
CA LEU A 11 8.16 4.59 13.23
C LEU A 11 7.14 3.76 12.44
N ALA A 12 5.84 3.92 12.72
CA ALA A 12 4.76 3.20 12.07
C ALA A 12 4.77 3.35 10.53
N ALA A 13 5.06 4.55 10.02
CA ALA A 13 5.12 4.86 8.58
C ALA A 13 6.26 4.15 7.82
N HIS A 14 7.24 3.59 8.53
CA HIS A 14 8.39 2.88 7.95
C HIS A 14 8.44 1.40 8.33
N THR A 15 7.38 0.86 8.92
CA THR A 15 7.35 -0.55 9.32
C THR A 15 7.05 -1.47 8.14
N ILE A 16 7.73 -2.62 8.10
CA ILE A 16 7.35 -3.78 7.30
C ILE A 16 7.20 -4.98 8.23
N PRO A 17 6.20 -5.85 8.06
CA PRO A 17 6.04 -6.99 8.92
C PRO A 17 7.07 -8.08 8.57
N LEU A 18 7.63 -8.68 9.63
CA LEU A 18 8.77 -9.60 9.52
C LEU A 18 8.47 -10.82 8.64
N TYR A 19 7.23 -11.30 8.66
CA TYR A 19 6.86 -12.52 7.92
C TYR A 19 6.95 -12.31 6.40
N GLN A 20 6.44 -11.19 5.91
CA GLN A 20 6.50 -10.76 4.51
C GLN A 20 7.96 -10.53 4.12
N PHE A 21 8.74 -9.88 4.98
CA PHE A 21 10.18 -9.66 4.75
C PHE A 21 10.98 -10.96 4.58
N LEU A 22 10.65 -12.00 5.35
CA LEU A 22 11.37 -13.27 5.32
C LEU A 22 10.87 -14.23 4.24
N PHE A 23 9.57 -14.24 3.95
CA PHE A 23 8.93 -15.37 3.24
C PHE A 23 8.08 -14.98 2.04
N HIS A 24 7.92 -13.70 1.71
CA HIS A 24 7.08 -13.31 0.56
C HIS A 24 7.51 -14.00 -0.75
N GLU A 25 8.82 -14.14 -1.01
CA GLU A 25 9.31 -14.81 -2.22
C GLU A 25 9.03 -16.33 -2.26
N CYS A 26 8.64 -16.92 -1.13
CA CYS A 26 8.42 -18.36 -1.00
C CYS A 26 6.94 -18.77 -0.94
N LEU A 27 6.03 -17.84 -0.70
CA LEU A 27 4.63 -18.12 -0.38
C LEU A 27 3.69 -17.07 -0.97
N ILE A 28 2.46 -17.49 -1.24
CA ILE A 28 1.37 -16.56 -1.57
C ILE A 28 0.67 -16.17 -0.27
N LEU A 29 0.67 -14.86 0.03
CA LEU A 29 0.05 -14.30 1.22
C LEU A 29 -1.29 -13.64 0.88
N HIS A 30 -2.22 -13.67 1.82
CA HIS A 30 -3.57 -13.14 1.66
C HIS A 30 -3.96 -12.26 2.84
N GLY A 31 -4.29 -11.01 2.54
CA GLY A 31 -4.56 -9.97 3.54
C GLY A 31 -6.05 -9.67 3.77
N MET A 32 -6.96 -10.52 3.26
CA MET A 32 -8.42 -10.29 3.31
C MET A 32 -9.01 -10.12 4.72
N MET A 33 -8.33 -10.64 5.75
CA MET A 33 -8.77 -10.57 7.14
C MET A 33 -7.97 -9.55 7.96
N SER A 34 -7.26 -8.64 7.29
CA SER A 34 -6.49 -7.58 7.94
C SER A 34 -7.43 -6.64 8.70
N ARG A 35 -7.01 -6.25 9.90
CA ARG A 35 -7.68 -5.26 10.76
C ARG A 35 -7.34 -3.85 10.30
N GLY A 36 -8.24 -2.90 10.51
CA GLY A 36 -7.97 -1.48 10.25
C GLY A 36 -8.97 -0.56 10.93
N PRO A 37 -8.65 0.72 11.08
CA PRO A 37 -9.52 1.64 11.80
C PRO A 37 -10.74 2.05 10.95
N GLU A 38 -11.93 1.91 11.53
CA GLU A 38 -13.17 2.45 10.94
C GLU A 38 -13.14 3.99 10.92
N PRO A 39 -13.74 4.65 9.91
CA PRO A 39 -14.56 4.05 8.86
C PRO A 39 -13.76 3.50 7.67
N TYR A 40 -12.45 3.75 7.60
CA TYR A 40 -11.62 3.48 6.42
C TYR A 40 -10.98 2.10 6.39
N HIS A 41 -11.57 1.12 7.09
CA HIS A 41 -10.94 -0.18 7.35
C HIS A 41 -10.54 -0.89 6.07
N VAL A 42 -11.48 -1.12 5.15
CA VAL A 42 -11.20 -1.92 3.94
C VAL A 42 -10.21 -1.20 3.03
N THR A 43 -10.32 0.12 2.90
CA THR A 43 -9.42 0.93 2.07
C THR A 43 -7.99 0.91 2.61
N ILE A 44 -7.81 1.16 3.92
CA ILE A 44 -6.50 1.11 4.58
C ILE A 44 -5.89 -0.29 4.48
N ALA A 45 -6.68 -1.32 4.81
CA ALA A 45 -6.22 -2.70 4.78
C ALA A 45 -5.75 -3.09 3.37
N ASN A 46 -6.49 -2.73 2.33
CA ASN A 46 -6.13 -3.12 0.97
C ASN A 46 -4.96 -2.31 0.40
N ALA A 47 -4.81 -1.03 0.75
CA ALA A 47 -3.59 -0.28 0.40
C ALA A 47 -2.34 -0.90 1.04
N LEU A 48 -2.43 -1.28 2.33
CA LEU A 48 -1.35 -1.97 3.03
C LEU A 48 -1.07 -3.34 2.40
N ASN A 49 -2.10 -4.16 2.16
CA ASN A 49 -1.97 -5.45 1.49
C ASN A 49 -1.24 -5.29 0.14
N GLY A 50 -1.57 -4.25 -0.62
CA GLY A 50 -0.95 -3.95 -1.91
C GLY A 50 0.55 -3.70 -1.83
N VAL A 51 1.00 -2.84 -0.91
CA VAL A 51 2.45 -2.63 -0.72
C VAL A 51 3.12 -3.82 -0.05
N LEU A 52 2.40 -4.70 0.64
CA LEU A 52 2.96 -5.91 1.23
C LEU A 52 2.98 -7.11 0.26
N GLY A 53 2.46 -6.95 -0.96
CA GLY A 53 2.37 -8.01 -1.98
C GLY A 53 1.29 -9.06 -1.69
N GLU A 54 0.47 -8.83 -0.66
CA GLU A 54 -0.63 -9.71 -0.30
C GLU A 54 -1.77 -9.62 -1.32
N ILE A 55 -2.52 -10.69 -1.45
CA ILE A 55 -3.76 -10.68 -2.21
C ILE A 55 -4.76 -9.78 -1.47
N PRO A 56 -5.26 -8.69 -2.09
CA PRO A 56 -6.29 -7.84 -1.50
C PRO A 56 -7.61 -8.60 -1.38
N GLY A 57 -8.47 -8.16 -0.47
CA GLY A 57 -9.77 -8.80 -0.27
C GLY A 57 -10.70 -8.03 0.63
N GLY A 58 -11.88 -8.60 0.80
CA GLY A 58 -12.93 -8.10 1.68
C GLY A 58 -14.02 -9.16 1.85
N VAL A 59 -15.01 -8.84 2.67
CA VAL A 59 -16.13 -9.75 2.94
C VAL A 59 -17.37 -9.23 2.25
N LEU A 60 -18.11 -10.10 1.56
CA LEU A 60 -19.44 -9.77 1.05
C LEU A 60 -20.51 -10.19 2.06
N THR A 61 -21.51 -9.34 2.25
CA THR A 61 -22.71 -9.65 3.04
C THR A 61 -23.73 -10.45 2.21
N GLY A 62 -24.75 -11.01 2.86
CA GLY A 62 -25.76 -11.85 2.20
C GLY A 62 -26.60 -11.12 1.14
N ASP A 63 -26.63 -9.79 1.16
CA ASP A 63 -27.25 -8.94 0.14
C ASP A 63 -26.29 -8.53 -1.00
N GLY A 64 -25.07 -9.08 -1.01
CA GLY A 64 -24.08 -8.90 -2.09
C GLY A 64 -23.22 -7.64 -1.98
N THR A 65 -23.34 -6.85 -0.90
CA THR A 65 -22.54 -5.64 -0.71
C THR A 65 -21.25 -5.91 0.08
N LEU A 66 -20.27 -5.01 -0.02
CA LEU A 66 -19.04 -5.10 0.74
C LEU A 66 -19.28 -4.77 2.23
N LEU A 67 -18.78 -5.61 3.12
CA LEU A 67 -18.69 -5.35 4.55
C LEU A 67 -17.48 -4.44 4.81
N ASP A 68 -17.70 -3.12 4.78
CA ASP A 68 -16.70 -2.14 5.21
C ASP A 68 -16.85 -1.82 6.70
N LYS A 69 -16.39 -2.78 7.51
CA LYS A 69 -16.43 -2.74 8.97
C LYS A 69 -15.36 -3.65 9.58
N ASP A 70 -14.64 -3.12 10.57
CA ASP A 70 -13.63 -3.90 11.29
C ASP A 70 -14.27 -4.81 12.35
N THR A 71 -14.86 -5.90 11.89
CA THR A 71 -15.54 -6.90 12.73
C THR A 71 -15.06 -8.31 12.42
N TRP A 72 -15.20 -9.20 13.42
CA TRP A 72 -14.98 -10.63 13.21
C TRP A 72 -16.14 -11.26 12.41
N ASN A 73 -15.91 -12.44 11.84
CA ASN A 73 -16.88 -13.21 11.03
C ASN A 73 -18.20 -13.53 11.74
N TRP A 74 -18.26 -13.39 13.07
CA TRP A 74 -19.44 -13.63 13.90
C TRP A 74 -19.81 -12.43 14.78
N GLY A 75 -19.25 -11.25 14.46
CA GLY A 75 -19.54 -10.00 15.16
C GLY A 75 -20.75 -9.26 14.56
N GLU A 76 -21.05 -8.09 15.10
CA GLU A 76 -22.17 -7.28 14.64
C GLU A 76 -21.83 -6.52 13.35
N TRP A 77 -22.45 -6.93 12.23
CA TRP A 77 -22.17 -6.36 10.90
C TRP A 77 -22.90 -5.03 10.64
N THR A 78 -23.84 -4.67 11.50
CA THR A 78 -24.61 -3.42 11.43
C THR A 78 -24.26 -2.46 12.59
N PRO A 79 -24.39 -1.14 12.41
CA PRO A 79 -24.49 -0.47 11.11
C PRO A 79 -23.19 -0.66 10.30
N ARG A 80 -23.28 -0.42 8.98
CA ARG A 80 -22.09 -0.25 8.13
C ARG A 80 -21.40 1.05 8.52
N THR A 81 -20.08 1.07 8.50
CA THR A 81 -19.29 2.20 8.98
C THR A 81 -18.46 2.86 7.88
N GLY A 82 -18.01 2.11 6.88
CA GLY A 82 -17.18 2.62 5.79
C GLY A 82 -17.89 2.85 4.46
N ASP A 83 -17.07 3.16 3.45
CA ASP A 83 -17.49 3.40 2.08
C ASP A 83 -17.07 2.22 1.19
N ALA A 84 -18.08 1.43 0.82
CA ALA A 84 -17.88 0.23 0.01
C ALA A 84 -17.26 0.53 -1.36
N ASP A 85 -17.56 1.68 -1.96
CA ASP A 85 -17.05 2.03 -3.29
C ASP A 85 -15.55 2.35 -3.21
N HIS A 86 -15.11 3.05 -2.15
CA HIS A 86 -13.69 3.30 -1.91
C HIS A 86 -12.92 2.00 -1.61
N GLY A 87 -13.50 1.10 -0.80
CA GLY A 87 -12.92 -0.21 -0.54
C GLY A 87 -12.76 -1.04 -1.82
N LEU A 88 -13.79 -1.09 -2.66
CA LEU A 88 -13.76 -1.79 -3.96
C LEU A 88 -12.74 -1.18 -4.92
N GLU A 89 -12.66 0.16 -4.97
CA GLU A 89 -11.70 0.86 -5.82
C GLU A 89 -10.26 0.54 -5.41
N MET A 90 -9.94 0.54 -4.11
CA MET A 90 -8.61 0.16 -3.64
C MET A 90 -8.28 -1.31 -3.98
N ILE A 91 -9.23 -2.23 -3.81
CA ILE A 91 -9.06 -3.64 -4.21
C ILE A 91 -8.77 -3.74 -5.71
N ARG A 92 -9.54 -3.02 -6.56
CA ARG A 92 -9.36 -3.00 -8.02
C ARG A 92 -7.98 -2.48 -8.38
N THR A 93 -7.60 -1.33 -7.84
CA THR A 93 -6.34 -0.64 -8.08
C THR A 93 -5.12 -1.50 -7.72
N VAL A 94 -5.11 -2.09 -6.53
CA VAL A 94 -4.04 -2.99 -6.07
C VAL A 94 -3.97 -4.25 -6.92
N THR A 95 -5.13 -4.85 -7.20
CA THR A 95 -5.21 -6.05 -8.02
C THR A 95 -4.65 -5.80 -9.43
N ALA A 96 -4.96 -4.65 -10.03
CA ALA A 96 -4.47 -4.28 -11.35
C ALA A 96 -2.93 -4.16 -11.38
N LEU A 97 -2.32 -3.45 -10.43
CA LEU A 97 -0.86 -3.35 -10.36
C LEU A 97 -0.22 -4.71 -10.09
N ARG A 98 -0.72 -5.46 -9.10
CA ARG A 98 -0.18 -6.77 -8.69
C ARG A 98 -0.24 -7.81 -9.81
N ARG A 99 -1.29 -7.80 -10.63
CA ARG A 99 -1.42 -8.71 -11.79
C ARG A 99 -0.64 -8.22 -13.01
N GLY A 100 -0.45 -6.91 -13.13
CA GLY A 100 0.24 -6.24 -14.23
C GLY A 100 1.71 -5.98 -13.92
N ALA A 101 2.12 -4.72 -14.01
CA ALA A 101 3.52 -4.32 -13.92
C ALA A 101 4.19 -4.66 -12.58
N GLY A 102 3.43 -4.73 -11.49
CA GLY A 102 3.93 -5.10 -10.17
C GLY A 102 4.18 -6.60 -9.98
N LYS A 103 3.80 -7.47 -10.94
CA LYS A 103 3.81 -8.94 -10.75
C LYS A 103 5.17 -9.51 -10.35
N GLU A 104 6.25 -9.05 -10.99
CA GLU A 104 7.61 -9.54 -10.72
C GLU A 104 8.12 -9.16 -9.32
N TYR A 105 7.45 -8.21 -8.67
CA TYR A 105 7.79 -7.70 -7.34
C TYR A 105 6.79 -8.21 -6.29
N LEU A 106 5.50 -7.95 -6.48
CA LEU A 106 4.40 -8.20 -5.54
C LEU A 106 3.87 -9.65 -5.57
N VAL A 107 4.39 -10.50 -6.44
CA VAL A 107 4.05 -11.93 -6.49
C VAL A 107 5.28 -12.81 -6.35
N TYR A 108 6.34 -12.49 -7.08
CA TYR A 108 7.56 -13.30 -7.11
C TYR A 108 8.75 -12.64 -6.43
N GLY A 109 8.64 -11.37 -6.08
CA GLY A 109 9.75 -10.59 -5.58
C GLY A 109 10.03 -10.84 -4.11
N ARG A 110 11.23 -10.45 -3.73
CA ARG A 110 11.68 -10.43 -2.34
C ARG A 110 11.48 -9.04 -1.76
N MET A 111 10.79 -8.97 -0.63
CA MET A 111 10.67 -7.72 0.11
C MET A 111 12.03 -7.32 0.71
N MET A 112 12.36 -6.05 0.60
CA MET A 112 13.62 -5.47 1.04
C MET A 112 13.40 -4.58 2.26
N ARG A 113 14.50 -4.18 2.90
CA ARG A 113 14.43 -3.19 3.99
C ARG A 113 13.72 -1.92 3.52
N PRO A 114 12.94 -1.26 4.40
CA PRO A 114 12.18 -0.06 4.04
C PRO A 114 13.05 1.02 3.41
N ALA A 115 12.49 1.78 2.48
CA ALA A 115 13.08 3.00 1.98
C ALA A 115 12.84 4.16 2.96
N ARG A 116 13.62 5.23 2.82
CA ARG A 116 13.29 6.50 3.48
C ARG A 116 12.34 7.28 2.56
N VAL A 117 11.10 7.43 3.01
CA VAL A 117 10.05 8.17 2.30
C VAL A 117 9.54 9.29 3.20
N GLU A 118 9.77 10.53 2.79
CA GLU A 118 9.36 11.72 3.52
C GLU A 118 8.07 12.32 2.96
N GLN A 119 7.53 13.31 3.66
CA GLN A 119 6.31 14.05 3.29
C GLN A 119 5.04 13.19 3.26
N ILE A 120 5.04 12.04 3.95
CA ILE A 120 3.83 11.27 4.17
C ILE A 120 2.98 11.96 5.25
N GLY A 121 1.82 12.48 4.86
CA GLY A 121 0.84 13.02 5.80
C GLY A 121 0.30 11.94 6.75
N VAL A 122 -0.19 12.35 7.92
CA VAL A 122 -0.92 11.47 8.84
C VAL A 122 -2.38 11.90 8.85
N MET A 123 -3.27 10.97 8.52
CA MET A 123 -4.72 11.20 8.59
C MET A 123 -5.18 10.93 10.00
N GLU A 124 -5.88 11.90 10.59
CA GLU A 124 -6.38 11.81 11.96
C GLU A 124 -7.89 12.02 12.03
N TRP A 125 -8.56 11.20 12.82
CA TRP A 125 -9.99 11.33 13.06
C TRP A 125 -10.37 10.74 14.43
N GLU A 126 -11.60 10.99 14.87
CA GLU A 126 -12.17 10.35 16.05
C GLU A 126 -13.18 9.28 15.64
N ASN A 127 -13.09 8.10 16.26
CA ASN A 127 -14.11 7.06 16.13
C ASN A 127 -14.39 6.43 17.50
N LYS A 128 -15.68 6.41 17.91
CA LYS A 128 -16.15 5.87 19.19
C LYS A 128 -15.36 6.42 20.40
N GLY A 129 -15.10 7.74 20.40
CA GLY A 129 -14.37 8.42 21.48
C GLY A 129 -12.87 8.16 21.49
N ARG A 130 -12.30 7.69 20.37
CA ARG A 130 -10.87 7.40 20.24
C ARG A 130 -10.27 8.09 19.03
N ARG A 131 -9.13 8.74 19.24
CA ARG A 131 -8.30 9.27 18.16
C ARG A 131 -7.66 8.12 17.40
N GLN A 132 -7.80 8.16 16.08
CA GLN A 132 -7.11 7.33 15.12
C GLN A 132 -6.10 8.20 14.38
N ALA A 133 -4.94 7.63 14.06
CA ALA A 133 -3.92 8.26 13.25
C ALA A 133 -3.28 7.19 12.35
N VAL A 134 -3.28 7.41 11.04
CA VAL A 134 -2.75 6.46 10.05
C VAL A 134 -1.96 7.23 8.98
N PRO A 135 -0.77 6.77 8.54
CA PRO A 135 -0.05 7.42 7.46
C PRO A 135 -0.89 7.37 6.17
N ALA A 136 -1.02 8.49 5.46
CA ALA A 136 -1.81 8.59 4.22
C ALA A 136 -1.26 7.68 3.11
N VAL A 137 0.04 7.38 3.15
CA VAL A 137 0.75 6.54 2.19
C VAL A 137 1.47 5.41 2.90
N PHE A 138 1.25 4.19 2.45
CA PHE A 138 2.09 3.04 2.81
C PHE A 138 3.14 2.81 1.73
N HIS A 139 4.30 2.27 2.10
CA HIS A 139 5.34 1.93 1.13
C HIS A 139 6.12 0.69 1.51
N SER A 140 6.80 0.12 0.52
CA SER A 140 7.72 -0.99 0.69
C SER A 140 8.72 -1.05 -0.46
N ALA A 141 9.79 -1.82 -0.26
CA ALA A 141 10.87 -1.97 -1.23
C ALA A 141 10.99 -3.43 -1.66
N TRP A 142 11.41 -3.65 -2.90
CA TRP A 142 11.38 -4.96 -3.54
C TRP A 142 12.60 -5.22 -4.42
N HIS A 143 12.97 -6.49 -4.53
CA HIS A 143 13.76 -7.01 -5.64
C HIS A 143 12.93 -8.01 -6.43
N THR A 144 13.06 -7.99 -7.76
CA THR A 144 12.63 -9.15 -8.58
C THR A 144 13.57 -10.34 -8.35
N PRO A 145 13.21 -11.56 -8.78
CA PRO A 145 14.13 -12.70 -8.79
C PRO A 145 15.43 -12.45 -9.56
N GLN A 146 15.40 -11.54 -10.54
CA GLN A 146 16.56 -11.11 -11.35
C GLN A 146 17.35 -9.96 -10.69
N GLY A 147 16.94 -9.51 -9.50
CA GLY A 147 17.67 -8.49 -8.73
C GLY A 147 17.37 -7.04 -9.10
N ARG A 148 16.35 -6.77 -9.93
CA ARG A 148 15.94 -5.39 -10.24
C ARG A 148 15.19 -4.81 -9.05
N PHE A 149 15.53 -3.58 -8.70
CA PHE A 149 14.97 -2.88 -7.54
C PHE A 149 13.76 -2.03 -7.90
N ALA A 150 12.77 -2.05 -7.01
CA ALA A 150 11.64 -1.15 -7.07
C ALA A 150 11.10 -0.77 -5.69
N LEU A 151 10.31 0.30 -5.66
CA LEU A 151 9.50 0.72 -4.53
C LEU A 151 8.03 0.65 -4.91
N THR A 152 7.17 0.34 -3.97
CA THR A 152 5.72 0.52 -4.11
C THR A 152 5.20 1.48 -3.07
N LEU A 153 4.28 2.37 -3.47
CA LEU A 153 3.64 3.36 -2.60
C LEU A 153 2.14 3.32 -2.84
N ALA A 154 1.33 3.21 -1.79
CA ALA A 154 -0.13 3.18 -1.91
C ALA A 154 -0.77 4.31 -1.10
N ASN A 155 -1.56 5.14 -1.78
CA ASN A 155 -2.40 6.17 -1.16
C ASN A 155 -3.81 5.62 -0.96
N TRP A 156 -4.21 5.44 0.30
CA TRP A 156 -5.55 4.98 0.66
C TRP A 156 -6.56 6.12 0.81
N THR A 157 -6.11 7.36 0.76
CA THR A 157 -6.95 8.53 1.00
C THR A 157 -7.73 8.94 -0.25
N GLU A 158 -8.76 9.75 -0.04
CA GLU A 158 -9.55 10.39 -1.10
C GLU A 158 -8.87 11.66 -1.65
N ASP A 159 -7.79 12.09 -1.00
CA ASP A 159 -7.02 13.26 -1.38
C ASP A 159 -5.78 12.86 -2.17
N HIS A 160 -5.31 13.79 -3.00
CA HIS A 160 -4.02 13.66 -3.65
C HIS A 160 -2.90 13.73 -2.61
N GLN A 161 -1.96 12.78 -2.64
CA GLN A 161 -0.79 12.76 -1.77
C GLN A 161 0.49 12.94 -2.59
N THR A 162 1.51 13.52 -1.97
CA THR A 162 2.85 13.62 -2.56
C THR A 162 3.83 13.01 -1.58
N ALA A 163 4.74 12.17 -2.08
CA ALA A 163 5.77 11.54 -1.28
C ALA A 163 7.16 11.81 -1.88
N ARG A 164 8.16 12.05 -1.01
CA ARG A 164 9.55 12.27 -1.42
C ARG A 164 10.39 11.06 -1.04
N ILE A 165 11.01 10.44 -2.04
CA ILE A 165 11.76 9.20 -1.88
C ILE A 165 13.25 9.53 -1.84
N HIS A 166 13.92 9.01 -0.80
CA HIS A 166 15.36 9.04 -0.64
C HIS A 166 15.88 7.61 -0.50
N ASP A 167 16.31 7.01 -1.61
CA ASP A 167 16.82 5.64 -1.58
C ASP A 167 18.00 5.46 -2.53
N GLN A 168 19.16 5.13 -1.97
CA GLN A 168 20.41 4.94 -2.72
C GLN A 168 20.36 3.74 -3.67
N ARG A 169 19.35 2.87 -3.54
CA ARG A 169 19.16 1.72 -4.43
C ARG A 169 18.47 2.12 -5.75
N LEU A 170 17.86 3.30 -5.84
CA LEU A 170 17.30 3.82 -7.08
C LEU A 170 18.41 4.29 -8.04
N THR A 171 18.26 3.98 -9.32
CA THR A 171 19.16 4.46 -10.38
C THR A 171 18.76 5.86 -10.87
N LYS A 172 19.62 6.53 -11.64
CA LYS A 172 19.34 7.87 -12.21
C LYS A 172 18.06 7.92 -13.05
N ARG A 173 17.68 6.80 -13.66
CA ARG A 173 16.44 6.64 -14.42
C ARG A 173 15.58 5.57 -13.78
N VAL A 174 14.30 5.89 -13.65
CA VAL A 174 13.28 4.99 -13.12
C VAL A 174 12.03 5.07 -13.97
N ARG A 175 11.26 4.00 -13.97
CA ARG A 175 9.94 3.92 -14.57
C ARG A 175 8.94 3.97 -13.43
N GLU A 176 8.03 4.92 -13.51
CA GLU A 176 6.93 5.13 -12.58
C GLU A 176 5.65 4.64 -13.24
N ILE A 177 4.98 3.71 -12.58
CA ILE A 177 3.70 3.15 -13.03
C ILE A 177 2.71 3.33 -11.91
N THR A 178 1.68 4.12 -12.16
CA THR A 178 0.65 4.43 -11.16
C THR A 178 -0.66 3.80 -11.60
N SER A 179 -1.17 2.90 -10.78
CA SER A 179 -2.50 2.33 -10.89
C SER A 179 -3.45 3.15 -10.01
N GLY A 180 -4.46 3.76 -10.61
CA GLY A 180 -5.60 4.36 -9.95
C GLY A 180 -6.85 4.13 -10.79
N ARG A 181 -7.76 5.11 -10.89
CA ARG A 181 -8.86 5.08 -11.86
C ARG A 181 -8.39 4.81 -13.28
N GLU A 182 -7.23 5.39 -13.62
CA GLU A 182 -6.48 5.13 -14.84
C GLU A 182 -5.10 4.56 -14.48
N MET A 183 -4.51 3.80 -15.41
CA MET A 183 -3.12 3.38 -15.31
C MET A 183 -2.26 4.36 -16.10
N THR A 184 -1.30 4.99 -15.43
CA THR A 184 -0.34 5.89 -16.08
C THR A 184 1.07 5.34 -15.95
N GLU A 185 1.91 5.64 -16.94
CA GLU A 185 3.29 5.22 -16.97
C GLU A 185 4.17 6.38 -17.43
N ASN A 186 5.26 6.64 -16.70
CA ASN A 186 6.20 7.71 -16.99
C ASN A 186 7.65 7.22 -16.81
N LEU A 187 8.55 7.67 -17.68
CA LEU A 187 9.98 7.57 -17.46
C LEU A 187 10.44 8.83 -16.72
N ARG A 188 11.13 8.66 -15.60
CA ARG A 188 11.55 9.75 -14.72
C ARG A 188 13.07 9.70 -14.53
N GLU A 189 13.68 10.88 -14.42
CA GLU A 189 15.07 11.04 -13.97
C GLU A 189 15.07 11.53 -12.52
N LEU A 190 15.96 10.96 -11.70
CA LEU A 190 16.17 11.40 -10.31
C LEU A 190 16.95 12.71 -10.32
N VAL A 191 16.46 13.68 -9.56
CA VAL A 191 17.11 14.99 -9.40
C VAL A 191 17.75 15.02 -8.03
N GLY A 192 19.08 15.16 -7.97
CA GLY A 192 19.81 15.19 -6.70
C GLY A 192 19.77 13.89 -5.90
N GLY A 193 19.49 12.75 -6.55
CA GLY A 193 19.35 11.45 -5.88
C GLY A 193 17.99 11.22 -5.22
N GLU A 194 17.00 12.05 -5.57
CA GLU A 194 15.67 12.03 -4.99
C GLU A 194 14.59 11.96 -6.07
N LEU A 195 13.42 11.47 -5.68
CA LEU A 195 12.24 11.42 -6.52
C LEU A 195 11.01 11.89 -5.75
N THR A 196 10.28 12.83 -6.33
CA THR A 196 8.93 13.20 -5.86
C THR A 196 7.90 12.44 -6.67
N VAL A 197 7.03 11.70 -5.98
CA VAL A 197 5.95 10.90 -6.56
C VAL A 197 4.62 11.50 -6.15
N ASP A 198 3.78 11.73 -7.14
CA ASP A 198 2.41 12.21 -6.98
C ASP A 198 1.46 11.01 -7.03
N LEU A 199 0.67 10.85 -5.97
CA LEU A 199 -0.20 9.71 -5.75
C LEU A 199 -1.65 10.20 -5.79
N PRO A 200 -2.39 9.95 -6.89
CA PRO A 200 -3.82 10.23 -6.97
C PRO A 200 -4.59 9.54 -5.81
N PRO A 201 -5.83 9.97 -5.54
CA PRO A 201 -6.71 9.28 -4.61
C PRO A 201 -6.82 7.79 -4.93
N LEU A 202 -6.83 6.94 -3.89
CA LEU A 202 -7.04 5.49 -3.99
C LEU A 202 -6.11 4.81 -5.01
N SER A 203 -4.82 5.19 -5.01
CA SER A 203 -3.82 4.77 -5.99
C SER A 203 -2.70 3.94 -5.40
N ILE A 204 -2.00 3.20 -6.25
CA ILE A 204 -0.75 2.53 -5.93
C ILE A 204 0.24 2.70 -7.08
N ALA A 205 1.45 3.16 -6.74
CA ALA A 205 2.55 3.37 -7.66
C ALA A 205 3.63 2.30 -7.48
N LEU A 206 4.28 1.94 -8.60
CA LEU A 206 5.52 1.17 -8.69
C LEU A 206 6.60 2.08 -9.29
N ILE A 207 7.70 2.25 -8.57
CA ILE A 207 8.89 2.98 -9.03
C ILE A 207 10.00 1.95 -9.24
N GLU A 208 10.28 1.56 -10.49
CA GLU A 208 11.30 0.54 -10.81
C GLU A 208 12.52 1.13 -11.52
N ASN A 209 13.70 0.59 -11.23
CA ASN A 209 14.91 0.93 -11.96
C ASN A 209 14.82 0.44 -13.42
N THR A 210 15.18 1.28 -14.38
CA THR A 210 15.16 0.92 -15.81
C THR A 210 16.51 0.40 -16.32
N GLY A 211 17.59 0.61 -15.57
CA GLY A 211 18.95 0.21 -15.92
C GLY A 211 19.40 -1.10 -15.25
N ASN A 212 20.47 -1.69 -15.77
CA ASN A 212 21.14 -2.81 -15.10
C ASN A 212 21.81 -2.32 -13.80
N PRO A 213 21.92 -3.16 -12.74
CA PRO A 213 22.50 -2.78 -11.45
C PRO A 213 23.92 -2.19 -11.51
N GLU A 214 24.62 -2.35 -12.64
CA GLU A 214 25.99 -1.91 -12.92
C GLU A 214 26.10 -0.45 -13.40
N GLU A 215 25.00 0.24 -13.70
CA GLU A 215 24.98 1.64 -14.16
C GLU A 215 24.79 2.67 -13.01
N ARG A 216 25.17 2.30 -11.79
CA ARG A 216 25.05 3.13 -10.57
C ARG A 216 25.97 4.35 -10.57
#